data_AF-V4PUG3-F1
#
_entry.id   AF-V4PUG3-F1
#
_cell.length_a   1.000
_cell.length_b   1.000
_cell.length_c   1.000
_cell.angle_alpha   90.00
_cell.angle_beta   90.00
_cell.angle_gamma   90.00
#
_symmetry.space_group_name_H-M   'P 1'
#
loop_
_entity.id
_entity.type
_entity.pdbx_description
1 polymer ?
#
loop_
_entity_poly.entity_id
_entity_poly.type
_entity_poly.pdbx_seq_one_letter_code
_entity_poly.pdbx_strand_id
1 'polypeptide(L)'
;MTPEMRHDDDDASQNLAFLRALVSEGPKTQGAAGIIFLTAGLAYGIDCLAYWAQMAFDLPSSPLIGLVLILFPIVVSVPVIIYVGWKGRKGGQQGVATRALNAAYASAGLANLALAIVFGYVASSQKSMLIWLLYPVVICAFFGAVWYVAYMIRRKLWLAFVSAGWFVTTMALGLMIRHTETYLLVLGVALILLMGGAGWTMTHLNRQQESGT
;
A
#
# COMPACT_ATOMS: atom_id res chain seq x y z
N MET A 1 32.52 32.50 29.25
CA MET A 1 31.78 31.43 28.55
C MET A 1 32.81 30.60 27.81
N THR A 2 33.21 29.45 28.35
CA THR A 2 34.27 28.60 27.79
C THR A 2 33.73 27.77 26.62
N PRO A 3 34.57 27.46 25.60
CA PRO A 3 34.16 26.71 24.41
C PRO A 3 33.63 25.30 24.71
N GLU A 4 33.96 24.75 25.89
CA GLU A 4 33.54 23.42 26.37
C GLU A 4 32.03 23.36 26.67
N MET A 5 31.45 24.37 27.33
CA MET A 5 30.00 24.41 27.65
C MET A 5 29.12 24.50 26.39
N ARG A 6 29.65 24.99 25.27
CA ARG A 6 28.90 25.10 24.02
C ARG A 6 28.73 23.74 23.33
N HIS A 7 29.64 22.79 23.57
CA HIS A 7 29.56 21.45 22.98
C HIS A 7 28.51 20.59 23.69
N ASP A 8 28.41 20.71 25.02
CA ASP A 8 27.44 19.95 25.83
C ASP A 8 25.99 20.39 25.58
N ASP A 9 25.75 21.70 25.40
CA ASP A 9 24.41 22.22 25.08
C ASP A 9 23.95 21.81 23.66
N ASP A 10 24.86 21.76 22.68
CA ASP A 10 24.57 21.26 21.34
C ASP A 10 24.28 19.75 21.35
N ASP A 11 25.06 18.94 22.08
CA ASP A 11 24.82 17.49 22.19
C ASP A 11 23.53 17.16 22.96
N ALA A 12 23.22 17.90 24.03
CA ALA A 12 21.98 17.73 24.78
C ALA A 12 20.75 18.10 23.94
N SER A 13 20.82 19.21 23.18
CA SER A 13 19.74 19.63 22.30
C SER A 13 19.55 18.68 21.11
N GLN A 14 20.63 18.13 20.55
CA GLN A 14 20.58 17.10 19.50
C GLN A 14 20.02 15.77 20.01
N ASN A 15 20.40 15.34 21.22
CA ASN A 15 19.85 14.13 21.83
C ASN A 15 18.37 14.29 22.18
N LEU A 16 17.95 15.47 22.68
CA LEU A 16 16.54 15.77 22.89
C LEU A 16 15.77 15.87 21.58
N ALA A 17 16.36 16.43 20.51
CA ALA A 17 15.76 16.44 19.18
C ALA A 17 15.62 15.01 18.62
N PHE A 18 16.61 14.14 18.85
CA PHE A 18 16.58 12.72 18.47
C PHE A 18 15.54 11.94 19.28
N LEU A 19 15.49 12.11 20.60
CA LEU A 19 14.48 11.50 21.47
C LEU A 19 13.07 12.03 21.18
N ARG A 20 12.93 13.32 20.88
CA ARG A 20 11.66 13.92 20.46
C ARG A 20 11.24 13.42 19.09
N ALA A 21 12.16 13.26 18.14
CA ALA A 21 11.90 12.64 16.84
C ALA A 21 11.54 11.13 16.98
N LEU A 22 12.11 10.44 17.98
CA LEU A 22 11.74 9.06 18.31
C LEU A 22 10.34 8.97 18.95
N VAL A 23 9.97 9.92 19.80
CA VAL A 23 8.73 9.89 20.60
C VAL A 23 7.52 10.52 19.91
N SER A 24 7.68 11.57 19.09
CA SER A 24 6.55 12.43 18.67
C SER A 24 5.99 12.20 17.26
N GLU A 25 6.56 11.33 16.43
CA GLU A 25 6.36 11.41 14.97
C GLU A 25 5.69 10.18 14.30
N GLY A 26 4.90 9.43 15.05
CA GLY A 26 4.11 8.29 14.56
C GLY A 26 2.72 8.60 13.94
N PRO A 27 1.88 9.51 14.49
CA PRO A 27 0.44 9.51 14.18
C PRO A 27 0.07 10.11 12.80
N LYS A 28 0.52 11.34 12.51
CA LYS A 28 0.04 12.10 11.34
C LYS A 28 0.42 11.48 9.99
N THR A 29 1.61 10.89 9.90
CA THR A 29 2.10 10.21 8.69
C THR A 29 1.40 8.87 8.47
N GLN A 30 0.99 8.19 9.55
CA GLN A 30 0.24 6.94 9.49
C GLN A 30 -1.21 7.15 9.00
N GLY A 31 -1.88 8.22 9.42
CA GLY A 31 -3.21 8.57 8.92
C GLY A 31 -3.22 8.91 7.42
N ALA A 32 -2.20 9.63 6.95
CA ALA A 32 -1.99 9.96 5.53
C ALA A 32 -1.80 8.69 4.67
N ALA A 33 -0.91 7.79 5.08
CA ALA A 33 -0.72 6.50 4.41
C ALA A 33 -2.01 5.67 4.42
N GLY A 34 -2.75 5.67 5.52
CA GLY A 34 -4.02 4.97 5.65
C GLY A 34 -5.07 5.39 4.63
N ILE A 35 -5.22 6.70 4.38
CA ILE A 35 -6.16 7.21 3.35
C ILE A 35 -5.76 6.71 1.97
N ILE A 36 -4.45 6.74 1.62
CA ILE A 36 -3.96 6.24 0.33
C ILE A 36 -4.28 4.76 0.16
N PHE A 37 -3.97 3.93 1.17
CA PHE A 37 -4.25 2.50 1.13
C PHE A 37 -5.75 2.19 1.05
N LEU A 38 -6.57 2.96 1.77
CA LEU A 38 -8.03 2.84 1.73
C LEU A 38 -8.58 3.13 0.34
N THR A 39 -8.21 4.28 -0.24
CA THR A 39 -8.72 4.69 -1.55
C THR A 39 -8.23 3.77 -2.66
N ALA A 40 -6.96 3.37 -2.62
CA ALA A 40 -6.40 2.47 -3.62
C ALA A 40 -7.01 1.06 -3.50
N GLY A 41 -7.12 0.52 -2.29
CA GLY A 41 -7.74 -0.79 -2.04
C GLY A 41 -9.19 -0.87 -2.49
N LEU A 42 -9.98 0.19 -2.22
CA LEU A 42 -11.36 0.27 -2.68
C LEU A 42 -11.44 0.45 -4.20
N ALA A 43 -10.66 1.34 -4.80
CA ALA A 43 -10.74 1.60 -6.24
C ALA A 43 -10.34 0.38 -7.06
N TYR A 44 -9.19 -0.25 -6.76
CA TYR A 44 -8.74 -1.46 -7.44
C TYR A 44 -9.61 -2.68 -7.10
N GLY A 45 -10.14 -2.75 -5.88
CA GLY A 45 -11.05 -3.81 -5.48
C GLY A 45 -12.39 -3.77 -6.23
N ILE A 46 -12.98 -2.57 -6.35
CA ILE A 46 -14.20 -2.35 -7.14
C ILE A 46 -13.95 -2.66 -8.61
N ASP A 47 -12.79 -2.28 -9.15
CA ASP A 47 -12.42 -2.58 -10.54
C ASP A 47 -12.33 -4.10 -10.78
N CYS A 48 -11.67 -4.84 -9.88
CA CYS A 48 -11.63 -6.30 -9.95
C CYS A 48 -13.02 -6.94 -9.85
N LEU A 49 -13.89 -6.42 -8.98
CA LEU A 49 -15.27 -6.89 -8.86
C LEU A 49 -16.13 -6.54 -10.08
N ALA A 50 -15.86 -5.43 -10.75
CA ALA A 50 -16.55 -5.06 -11.99
C ALA A 50 -16.15 -5.99 -13.15
N TYR A 51 -14.87 -6.36 -13.26
CA TYR A 51 -14.43 -7.40 -14.20
C TYR A 51 -15.04 -8.78 -13.87
N TRP A 52 -15.11 -9.13 -12.59
CA TRP A 52 -15.79 -10.35 -12.16
C TRP A 52 -17.27 -10.34 -12.52
N ALA A 53 -17.99 -9.23 -12.26
CA ALA A 53 -19.40 -9.08 -12.57
C ALA A 53 -19.65 -9.17 -14.09
N GLN A 54 -18.76 -8.61 -14.91
CA GLN A 54 -18.85 -8.76 -16.36
C GLN A 54 -18.80 -10.21 -16.81
N MET A 55 -17.88 -11.00 -16.24
CA MET A 55 -17.77 -12.42 -16.55
C MET A 55 -18.98 -13.21 -16.01
N ALA A 56 -19.41 -12.92 -14.79
CA ALA A 56 -20.49 -13.66 -14.13
C ALA A 56 -21.88 -13.40 -14.72
N PHE A 57 -22.13 -12.19 -15.25
CA PHE A 57 -23.43 -11.80 -15.82
C PHE A 57 -23.42 -11.71 -17.36
N ASP A 58 -22.34 -12.15 -18.00
CA ASP A 58 -22.14 -12.09 -19.46
C ASP A 58 -22.47 -10.69 -20.05
N LEU A 59 -22.03 -9.64 -19.33
CA LEU A 59 -22.29 -8.26 -19.73
C LEU A 59 -21.46 -7.91 -20.97
N PRO A 60 -22.00 -7.10 -21.89
CA PRO A 60 -21.30 -6.76 -23.12
C PRO A 60 -19.98 -6.04 -22.83
N SER A 61 -18.87 -6.62 -23.30
CA SER A 61 -17.53 -6.04 -23.22
C SER A 61 -17.35 -4.94 -24.27
N SER A 62 -17.93 -3.76 -24.01
CA SER A 62 -17.72 -2.59 -24.85
C SER A 62 -16.31 -2.01 -24.64
N PRO A 63 -15.62 -1.52 -25.69
CA PRO A 63 -14.32 -0.84 -25.56
C PRO A 63 -14.35 0.33 -24.57
N LEU A 64 -15.50 1.02 -24.48
CA LEU A 64 -15.70 2.11 -23.52
C LEU A 64 -15.64 1.61 -22.07
N ILE A 65 -16.24 0.46 -21.79
CA ILE A 65 -16.26 -0.13 -20.46
C ILE A 65 -14.85 -0.57 -20.07
N GLY A 66 -14.11 -1.18 -20.98
CA GLY A 66 -12.70 -1.53 -20.75
C GLY A 66 -11.83 -0.30 -20.44
N LEU A 67 -12.01 0.80 -21.17
CA LEU A 67 -11.29 2.06 -20.90
C LEU A 67 -11.65 2.66 -19.54
N VAL A 68 -12.94 2.64 -19.17
CA VAL A 68 -13.40 3.12 -17.87
C VAL A 68 -12.77 2.30 -16.75
N LEU A 69 -12.75 0.98 -16.85
CA LEU A 69 -12.15 0.10 -15.84
C LEU A 69 -10.64 0.32 -15.73
N ILE A 70 -9.92 0.49 -16.84
CA ILE A 70 -8.47 0.78 -16.80
C ILE A 70 -8.19 2.14 -16.15
N LEU A 71 -8.98 3.17 -16.48
CA LEU A 71 -8.73 4.54 -16.01
C LEU A 71 -9.25 4.78 -14.59
N PHE A 72 -10.30 4.07 -14.16
CA PHE A 72 -10.98 4.32 -12.89
C PHE A 72 -10.04 4.24 -11.66
N PRO A 73 -9.24 3.18 -11.46
CA PRO A 73 -8.32 3.11 -10.32
C PRO A 73 -7.28 4.22 -10.33
N ILE A 74 -6.81 4.61 -11.52
CA ILE A 74 -5.80 5.66 -11.72
C ILE A 74 -6.40 7.02 -11.37
N VAL A 75 -7.55 7.35 -11.96
CA VAL A 75 -8.25 8.63 -11.77
C VAL A 75 -8.68 8.82 -10.32
N VAL A 76 -9.04 7.75 -9.61
CA VAL A 76 -9.42 7.83 -8.19
C VAL A 76 -8.18 7.90 -7.29
N SER A 77 -7.17 7.06 -7.51
CA SER A 77 -6.06 6.92 -6.56
C SER A 77 -4.98 7.99 -6.73
N VAL A 78 -4.66 8.39 -7.96
CA VAL A 78 -3.56 9.34 -8.23
C VAL A 78 -3.80 10.72 -7.61
N PRO A 79 -4.98 11.36 -7.74
CA PRO A 79 -5.23 12.64 -7.09
C PRO A 79 -5.10 12.58 -5.57
N VAL A 80 -5.53 11.47 -4.95
CA VAL A 80 -5.40 11.26 -3.50
C VAL A 80 -3.93 11.14 -3.11
N ILE A 81 -3.14 10.35 -3.83
CA ILE A 81 -1.70 10.22 -3.59
C ILE A 81 -1.00 11.57 -3.72
N ILE A 82 -1.31 12.34 -4.79
CA ILE A 82 -0.74 13.67 -5.01
C ILE A 82 -1.12 14.62 -3.87
N TYR A 83 -2.41 14.70 -3.52
CA TYR A 83 -2.91 15.57 -2.47
C TYR A 83 -2.28 15.27 -1.11
N VAL A 84 -2.25 13.99 -0.73
CA VAL A 84 -1.67 13.54 0.54
C VAL A 84 -0.16 13.76 0.56
N GLY A 85 0.54 13.47 -0.54
CA GLY A 85 1.97 13.73 -0.68
C GLY A 85 2.32 15.21 -0.57
N TRP A 86 1.54 16.09 -1.21
CA TRP A 86 1.70 17.55 -1.10
C TRP A 86 1.44 18.06 0.31
N LYS A 87 0.41 17.55 0.99
CA LYS A 87 0.12 17.90 2.38
C LYS A 87 1.22 17.40 3.33
N GLY A 88 1.76 16.21 3.07
CA GLY A 88 2.82 15.59 3.85
C GLY A 88 4.17 16.32 3.79
N ARG A 89 4.49 16.99 2.67
CA ARG A 89 5.72 17.79 2.52
C ARG A 89 5.80 19.02 3.45
N LYS A 90 4.68 19.43 4.05
CA LYS A 90 4.60 20.58 4.96
C LYS A 90 4.76 20.19 6.44
N GLY A 91 4.79 18.90 6.76
CA GLY A 91 5.09 18.40 8.11
C GLY A 91 6.60 18.25 8.30
N GLY A 92 7.11 18.55 9.49
CA GLY A 92 8.54 18.50 9.84
C GLY A 92 9.20 17.11 9.72
N GLN A 93 10.37 16.95 10.36
CA GLN A 93 11.20 15.74 10.28
C GLN A 93 10.39 14.45 10.47
N GLN A 94 10.80 13.41 9.74
CA GLN A 94 10.21 12.07 9.84
C GLN A 94 11.11 11.19 10.70
N GLY A 95 10.56 10.63 11.78
CA GLY A 95 11.25 9.67 12.62
C GLY A 95 11.83 8.48 11.83
N VAL A 96 12.92 7.90 12.34
CA VAL A 96 13.71 6.84 11.69
C VAL A 96 12.84 5.65 11.27
N ALA A 97 11.92 5.22 12.13
CA ALA A 97 10.99 4.13 11.82
C ALA A 97 10.05 4.46 10.64
N THR A 98 9.54 5.70 10.57
CA THR A 98 8.67 6.15 9.47
C THR A 98 9.45 6.24 8.16
N ARG A 99 10.71 6.72 8.20
CA ARG A 99 11.60 6.73 7.03
C ARG A 99 11.91 5.33 6.51
N ALA A 100 12.19 4.38 7.39
CA ALA A 100 12.45 2.99 7.02
C ALA A 100 11.22 2.35 6.36
N LEU A 101 10.02 2.60 6.89
CA LEU A 101 8.76 2.17 6.28
C LEU A 101 8.53 2.80 4.91
N ASN A 102 8.73 4.11 4.78
CA ASN A 102 8.59 4.81 3.49
C ASN A 102 9.56 4.26 2.45
N ALA A 103 10.80 3.94 2.84
CA ALA A 103 11.77 3.31 1.95
C ALA A 103 11.33 1.90 1.51
N ALA A 104 10.76 1.10 2.43
CA ALA A 104 10.22 -0.22 2.10
C ALA A 104 9.00 -0.16 1.16
N TYR A 105 8.09 0.81 1.35
CA TYR A 105 6.97 1.02 0.42
C TYR A 105 7.44 1.55 -0.94
N ALA A 106 8.42 2.45 -0.95
CA ALA A 106 9.00 2.97 -2.19
C ALA A 106 9.72 1.89 -3.00
N SER A 107 10.47 1.00 -2.34
CA SER A 107 11.13 -0.13 -3.02
C SER A 107 10.11 -1.09 -3.60
N ALA A 108 9.01 -1.36 -2.90
CA ALA A 108 7.90 -2.15 -3.42
C ALA A 108 7.25 -1.52 -4.67
N GLY A 109 7.07 -0.20 -4.66
CA GLY A 109 6.56 0.55 -5.81
C GLY A 109 7.49 0.49 -7.03
N LEU A 110 8.80 0.63 -6.81
CA LEU A 110 9.81 0.49 -7.87
C LEU A 110 9.87 -0.94 -8.43
N ALA A 111 9.81 -1.95 -7.55
CA ALA A 111 9.74 -3.34 -7.95
C ALA A 111 8.47 -3.60 -8.77
N ASN A 112 7.32 -3.06 -8.36
CA ASN A 112 6.07 -3.17 -9.10
C ASN A 112 6.17 -2.57 -10.52
N LEU A 113 6.81 -1.40 -10.67
CA LEU A 113 7.06 -0.79 -11.98
C LEU A 113 7.94 -1.70 -12.86
N ALA A 114 9.04 -2.23 -12.31
CA ALA A 114 9.93 -3.12 -13.04
C ALA A 114 9.21 -4.42 -13.47
N LEU A 115 8.43 -5.02 -12.57
CA LEU A 115 7.64 -6.20 -12.85
C LEU A 115 6.57 -5.92 -13.92
N ALA A 116 5.89 -4.77 -13.86
CA ALA A 116 4.90 -4.38 -14.87
C ALA A 116 5.53 -4.32 -16.27
N ILE A 117 6.73 -3.75 -16.40
CA ILE A 117 7.47 -3.67 -17.66
C ILE A 117 7.86 -5.07 -18.14
N VAL A 118 8.45 -5.90 -17.27
CA VAL A 118 8.92 -7.24 -17.63
C VAL A 118 7.76 -8.15 -18.01
N PHE A 119 6.75 -8.28 -17.13
CA PHE A 119 5.59 -9.13 -17.40
C PHE A 119 4.77 -8.61 -18.58
N GLY A 120 4.64 -7.30 -18.76
CA GLY A 120 3.98 -6.73 -19.94
C GLY A 120 4.69 -7.01 -21.24
N TYR A 121 6.02 -6.85 -21.27
CA TYR A 121 6.81 -7.18 -22.44
C TYR A 121 6.72 -8.68 -22.77
N VAL A 122 6.96 -9.56 -21.78
CA VAL A 122 6.95 -11.01 -21.98
C VAL A 122 5.55 -11.52 -22.35
N ALA A 123 4.49 -11.02 -21.72
CA ALA A 123 3.12 -11.39 -22.06
C ALA A 123 2.75 -10.99 -23.50
N SER A 124 3.20 -9.82 -23.95
CA SER A 124 3.02 -9.36 -25.33
C SER A 124 3.80 -10.25 -26.32
N SER A 125 5.06 -10.58 -26.01
CA SER A 125 5.90 -11.43 -26.86
C SER A 125 5.38 -12.86 -26.98
N GLN A 126 4.93 -13.47 -25.87
CA GLN A 126 4.45 -14.85 -25.85
C GLN A 126 2.94 -14.99 -26.13
N LYS A 127 2.22 -13.87 -26.29
CA LYS A 127 0.75 -13.82 -26.47
C LYS A 127 -0.02 -14.69 -25.46
N SER A 128 0.54 -14.86 -24.27
CA SER A 128 0.00 -15.75 -23.24
C SER A 128 -0.54 -14.92 -22.08
N MET A 129 -1.87 -14.93 -21.94
CA MET A 129 -2.56 -14.25 -20.85
C MET A 129 -2.17 -14.80 -19.47
N LEU A 130 -1.72 -16.06 -19.41
CA LEU A 130 -1.30 -16.71 -18.16
C LEU A 130 -0.10 -16.00 -17.54
N ILE A 131 0.84 -15.52 -18.37
CA ILE A 131 2.00 -14.75 -17.90
C ILE A 131 1.55 -13.45 -17.25
N TRP A 132 0.53 -12.79 -17.81
CA TRP A 132 -0.05 -11.59 -17.24
C TRP A 132 -0.80 -11.87 -15.92
N LEU A 133 -1.46 -13.03 -15.79
CA LEU A 133 -2.11 -13.44 -14.53
C LEU A 133 -1.11 -13.75 -13.41
N LEU A 134 0.15 -14.08 -13.71
CA LEU A 134 1.17 -14.27 -12.67
C LEU A 134 1.59 -12.96 -12.02
N TYR A 135 1.47 -11.84 -12.72
CA TYR A 135 1.90 -10.53 -12.22
C TYR A 135 1.19 -10.13 -10.91
N PRO A 136 -0.16 -10.16 -10.80
CA PRO A 136 -0.83 -9.82 -9.54
C PRO A 136 -0.51 -10.81 -8.39
N VAL A 137 -0.24 -12.08 -8.70
CA VAL A 137 0.19 -13.08 -7.69
C VAL A 137 1.52 -12.64 -7.06
N VAL A 138 2.49 -12.28 -7.90
CA VAL A 138 3.80 -11.79 -7.42
C VAL A 138 3.65 -10.51 -6.60
N ILE A 139 2.80 -9.57 -7.04
CA ILE A 139 2.54 -8.33 -6.30
C ILE A 139 1.94 -8.61 -4.93
N CYS A 140 1.01 -9.56 -4.81
CA CYS A 140 0.44 -9.94 -3.52
C CYS A 140 1.51 -10.47 -2.55
N ALA A 141 2.46 -11.28 -3.04
CA ALA A 141 3.59 -11.74 -2.24
C ALA A 141 4.48 -10.58 -1.77
N PHE A 142 4.79 -9.63 -2.65
CA PHE A 142 5.57 -8.44 -2.31
C PHE A 142 4.84 -7.58 -1.26
N PHE A 143 3.53 -7.36 -1.40
CA PHE A 143 2.75 -6.67 -0.37
C PHE A 143 2.81 -7.41 0.96
N GLY A 144 2.65 -8.74 0.97
CA GLY A 144 2.81 -9.56 2.17
C GLY A 144 4.15 -9.34 2.86
N ALA A 145 5.25 -9.31 2.08
CA ALA A 145 6.59 -9.04 2.60
C ALA A 145 6.75 -7.62 3.15
N VAL A 146 6.23 -6.60 2.47
CA VAL A 146 6.33 -5.20 2.92
C VAL A 146 5.54 -4.99 4.22
N TRP A 147 4.34 -5.56 4.32
CA TRP A 147 3.54 -5.53 5.55
C TRP A 147 4.22 -6.31 6.69
N TYR A 148 4.97 -7.37 6.39
CA TYR A 148 5.79 -8.09 7.37
C TYR A 148 6.94 -7.23 7.90
N VAL A 149 7.65 -6.52 7.02
CA VAL A 149 8.66 -5.53 7.42
C VAL A 149 8.03 -4.45 8.30
N ALA A 150 6.83 -4.00 7.96
CA ALA A 150 6.10 -3.05 8.78
C ALA A 150 5.78 -3.58 10.18
N TYR A 151 5.38 -4.86 10.28
CA TYR A 151 5.21 -5.56 11.55
C TYR A 151 6.53 -5.65 12.34
N MET A 152 7.66 -5.97 11.70
CA MET A 152 8.96 -6.04 12.38
C MET A 152 9.39 -4.69 12.98
N ILE A 153 9.11 -3.59 12.28
CA ILE A 153 9.47 -2.23 12.74
C ILE A 153 8.51 -1.72 13.83
N ARG A 154 7.19 -1.91 13.65
CA ARG A 154 6.17 -1.31 14.53
C ARG A 154 5.66 -2.25 15.61
N ARG A 155 5.92 -3.55 15.51
CA ARG A 155 5.53 -4.63 16.43
C ARG A 155 4.03 -4.68 16.76
N LYS A 156 3.17 -4.15 15.88
CA LYS A 156 1.70 -4.20 16.05
C LYS A 156 1.11 -5.44 15.38
N LEU A 157 0.40 -6.28 16.14
CA LEU A 157 -0.16 -7.55 15.67
C LEU A 157 -1.08 -7.41 14.45
N TRP A 158 -1.81 -6.30 14.32
CA TRP A 158 -2.69 -6.07 13.16
C TRP A 158 -1.91 -6.05 11.83
N LEU A 159 -0.66 -5.56 11.82
CA LEU A 159 0.20 -5.57 10.63
C LEU A 159 0.58 -6.99 10.21
N ALA A 160 0.77 -7.88 11.19
CA ALA A 160 1.05 -9.30 10.95
C ALA A 160 -0.19 -10.00 10.36
N PHE A 161 -1.39 -9.69 10.83
CA PHE A 161 -2.63 -10.22 10.24
C PHE A 161 -2.80 -9.79 8.78
N VAL A 162 -2.54 -8.52 8.46
CA VAL A 162 -2.60 -8.02 7.07
C VAL A 162 -1.56 -8.73 6.20
N SER A 163 -0.31 -8.86 6.68
CA SER A 163 0.75 -9.58 5.98
C SER A 163 0.38 -11.06 5.72
N ALA A 164 -0.12 -11.76 6.74
CA ALA A 164 -0.57 -13.14 6.60
C ALA A 164 -1.71 -13.25 5.59
N GLY A 165 -2.67 -12.32 5.60
CA GLY A 165 -3.74 -12.26 4.61
C GLY A 165 -3.22 -12.15 3.17
N TRP A 166 -2.18 -11.34 2.94
CA TRP A 166 -1.56 -11.20 1.61
C TRP A 166 -0.85 -12.48 1.14
N PHE A 167 -0.16 -13.18 2.04
CA PHE A 167 0.44 -14.47 1.71
C PHE A 167 -0.61 -15.55 1.42
N VAL A 168 -1.67 -15.62 2.24
CA VAL A 168 -2.79 -16.54 1.99
C VAL A 168 -3.46 -16.23 0.65
N THR A 169 -3.69 -14.96 0.36
CA THR A 169 -4.24 -14.49 -0.92
C THR A 169 -3.36 -14.90 -2.08
N THR A 170 -2.04 -14.74 -1.95
CA THR A 170 -1.06 -15.17 -2.97
C THR A 170 -1.19 -16.66 -3.26
N MET A 171 -1.23 -17.49 -2.22
CA MET A 171 -1.37 -18.94 -2.36
C MET A 171 -2.69 -19.30 -3.03
N ALA A 172 -3.79 -18.67 -2.61
CA ALA A 172 -5.12 -18.88 -3.20
C ALA A 172 -5.14 -18.51 -4.70
N LEU A 173 -4.59 -17.35 -5.08
CA LEU A 173 -4.51 -16.89 -6.46
C LEU A 173 -3.66 -17.84 -7.32
N GLY A 174 -2.53 -18.33 -6.80
CA GLY A 174 -1.67 -19.28 -7.49
C GLY A 174 -2.40 -20.60 -7.81
N LEU A 175 -3.20 -21.10 -6.87
CA LEU A 175 -4.01 -22.31 -7.06
C LEU A 175 -5.19 -22.08 -8.03
N MET A 176 -5.77 -20.89 -8.01
CA MET A 176 -6.95 -20.52 -8.80
C MET A 176 -6.64 -19.86 -10.15
N ILE A 177 -5.38 -19.87 -10.60
CA ILE A 177 -4.96 -19.18 -11.82
C ILE A 177 -5.67 -19.66 -13.10
N ARG A 178 -6.27 -20.86 -13.06
CA ARG A 178 -7.06 -21.43 -14.16
C ARG A 178 -8.55 -21.02 -14.14
N HIS A 179 -9.03 -20.48 -13.03
CA HIS A 179 -10.42 -20.05 -12.84
C HIS A 179 -10.49 -18.52 -12.72
N THR A 180 -10.48 -17.83 -13.86
CA THR A 180 -10.39 -16.36 -13.96
C THR A 180 -11.46 -15.63 -13.15
N GLU A 181 -12.69 -16.15 -13.10
CA GLU A 181 -13.78 -15.57 -12.31
C GLU A 181 -13.47 -15.58 -10.82
N THR A 182 -13.14 -16.74 -10.26
CA THR A 182 -12.84 -16.87 -8.83
C THR A 182 -11.56 -16.13 -8.47
N TYR A 183 -10.59 -16.08 -9.39
CA TYR A 183 -9.37 -15.31 -9.26
C TYR A 183 -9.65 -13.81 -9.04
N LEU A 184 -10.49 -13.20 -9.89
CA LEU A 184 -10.84 -11.77 -9.81
C LEU A 184 -11.63 -11.45 -8.54
N LEU A 185 -12.56 -12.33 -8.15
CA LEU A 185 -13.34 -12.16 -6.93
C LEU A 185 -12.44 -12.19 -5.68
N VAL A 186 -11.57 -13.20 -5.58
CA VAL A 186 -10.65 -13.33 -4.43
C VAL A 186 -9.69 -12.15 -4.38
N LEU A 187 -9.15 -11.72 -5.53
CA LEU A 187 -8.28 -10.55 -5.61
C LEU A 187 -9.00 -9.27 -5.18
N GLY A 188 -10.21 -9.03 -5.68
CA GLY A 188 -11.02 -7.86 -5.36
C GLY A 188 -11.40 -7.80 -3.87
N VAL A 189 -11.85 -8.92 -3.32
CA VAL A 189 -12.16 -9.04 -1.89
C VAL A 189 -10.92 -8.83 -1.04
N ALA A 190 -9.78 -9.42 -1.41
CA ALA A 190 -8.52 -9.23 -0.70
C ALA A 190 -8.04 -7.77 -0.73
N LEU A 191 -8.15 -7.08 -1.87
CA LEU A 191 -7.83 -5.66 -1.99
C LEU A 191 -8.70 -4.80 -1.07
N ILE A 192 -10.01 -5.05 -1.03
CA ILE A 192 -10.94 -4.30 -0.17
C ILE A 192 -10.67 -4.59 1.31
N LEU A 193 -10.52 -5.86 1.69
CA LEU A 193 -10.40 -6.25 3.09
C LEU A 193 -9.00 -6.00 3.65
N LEU A 194 -7.95 -6.42 2.95
CA LEU A 194 -6.58 -6.33 3.45
C LEU A 194 -6.02 -4.93 3.23
N MET A 195 -6.22 -4.34 2.06
CA MET A 195 -5.70 -3.01 1.76
C MET A 195 -6.63 -1.91 2.27
N GLY A 196 -7.94 -2.04 1.99
CA GLY A 196 -8.96 -1.12 2.49
C GLY A 196 -9.12 -1.19 4.02
N GLY A 197 -9.20 -2.40 4.59
CA GLY A 197 -9.25 -2.58 6.04
C GLY A 197 -7.99 -2.09 6.76
N ALA A 198 -6.79 -2.32 6.20
CA ALA A 198 -5.56 -1.75 6.74
C ALA A 198 -5.58 -0.21 6.70
N GLY A 199 -6.07 0.39 5.61
CA GLY A 199 -6.24 1.83 5.50
C GLY A 199 -7.22 2.40 6.53
N TRP A 200 -8.36 1.73 6.73
CA TRP A 200 -9.35 2.10 7.75
C TRP A 200 -8.77 2.04 9.17
N THR A 201 -8.08 0.97 9.53
CA THR A 201 -7.47 0.85 10.87
C THR A 201 -6.41 1.92 11.11
N MET A 202 -5.58 2.24 10.11
CA MET A 202 -4.61 3.34 10.20
C MET A 202 -5.27 4.71 10.44
N THR A 203 -6.37 5.01 9.74
CA THR A 203 -7.09 6.29 9.90
C THR A 203 -7.87 6.37 11.21
N HIS A 204 -8.45 5.26 11.66
CA HIS A 204 -9.19 5.19 12.93
C HIS A 204 -8.24 5.35 14.13
N LEU A 205 -7.06 4.72 14.10
CA LEU A 205 -6.05 4.88 15.14
C LEU A 205 -5.53 6.32 15.24
N ASN A 206 -5.43 7.04 14.12
CA ASN A 206 -5.05 8.46 14.15
C ASN A 206 -6.15 9.34 14.78
N ARG A 207 -7.43 9.09 14.46
CA ARG A 207 -8.56 9.85 15.03
C ARG A 207 -8.70 9.70 16.55
N GLN A 208 -8.51 8.49 17.08
CA GLN A 208 -8.60 8.25 18.53
C GLN A 208 -7.51 8.97 19.33
N GLN A 209 -6.36 9.22 18.72
CA GLN A 209 -5.28 9.97 19.37
C GLN A 209 -5.50 11.48 19.32
N GLU A 210 -6.17 12.00 18.28
CA GLU A 210 -6.55 13.42 18.18
C GLU A 210 -7.70 13.79 19.13
N SER A 211 -8.57 12.85 19.50
CA SER A 211 -9.67 13.07 20.46
C SER A 211 -9.29 12.84 21.94
N GLY A 212 -8.07 12.39 22.20
CA GLY A 212 -7.56 12.08 23.55
C GLY A 212 -6.63 13.13 24.15
N THR A 213 -6.46 14.27 23.48
CA THR A 213 -5.77 15.48 23.96
C THR A 213 -6.76 16.60 24.11
#